data_AF-A0A9Q0EG73-F1
#
_entry.id   AF-A0A9Q0EG73-F1
#
_cell.length_a   1.000
_cell.length_b   1.000
_cell.length_c   1.000
_cell.angle_alpha   90.00
_cell.angle_beta   90.00
_cell.angle_gamma   90.00
#
_symmetry.space_group_name_H-M   'P 1'
#
loop_
_entity.id
_entity.type
_entity.pdbx_description
1 polymer ?
#
loop_
_entity_poly.entity_id
_entity_poly.type
_entity_poly.pdbx_seq_one_letter_code
_entity_poly.pdbx_strand_id
1 'polypeptide(L)'
;MLTEMCMDDFAQVVFSPFEWSQLKDLIAILAPFAEATDLTEGEKNVTISVVVPTVLDLNTHLLKLEEANTKCQPLVRALREALLKRFMGIFVYINMAEETEKEGPFSHTI
;
A
#
# COMPACT_ATOMS: atom_id res chain seq x y z
N MET A 1 19.80 7.11 -14.54
CA MET A 1 18.35 6.93 -14.39
C MET A 1 17.66 8.20 -13.89
N LEU A 2 17.87 8.72 -12.67
CA LEU A 2 17.31 10.03 -12.26
C LEU A 2 17.99 11.22 -12.95
N THR A 3 19.30 11.13 -13.20
CA THR A 3 20.10 12.17 -13.87
C THR A 3 19.78 12.34 -15.36
N GLU A 4 19.16 11.35 -16.00
CA GLU A 4 18.72 11.44 -17.41
C GLU A 4 17.40 12.22 -17.56
N MET A 5 16.64 12.42 -16.48
CA MET A 5 15.43 13.24 -16.50
C MET A 5 15.74 14.75 -16.47
N CYS A 6 16.99 15.13 -16.24
CA CYS A 6 17.45 16.53 -16.17
C CYS A 6 18.19 16.98 -17.44
N MET A 7 17.88 16.38 -18.59
CA MET A 7 18.36 16.89 -19.88
C MET A 7 17.48 18.05 -20.36
N ASP A 8 18.06 19.03 -21.05
CA ASP A 8 17.37 20.22 -21.58
C ASP A 8 16.15 19.88 -22.45
N ASP A 9 16.10 18.67 -23.02
CA ASP A 9 14.98 18.14 -23.80
C ASP A 9 13.66 18.02 -23.00
N PHE A 10 13.74 17.97 -21.66
CA PHE A 10 12.57 17.91 -20.77
C PHE A 10 12.19 19.25 -20.12
N ALA A 11 12.89 20.34 -20.47
CA ALA A 11 12.67 21.68 -19.88
C ALA A 11 11.24 22.22 -20.07
N GLN A 12 10.45 21.62 -20.96
CA GLN A 12 9.05 21.98 -21.22
C GLN A 12 8.05 20.84 -20.95
N VAL A 13 8.44 19.76 -20.30
CA VAL A 13 7.48 18.70 -19.91
C VAL A 13 6.71 19.17 -18.68
N VAL A 14 5.70 19.98 -18.95
CA VAL A 14 4.73 20.42 -17.94
C VAL A 14 3.61 19.41 -17.90
N PHE A 15 3.42 18.76 -16.75
CA PHE A 15 2.26 17.91 -16.52
C PHE A 15 0.98 18.71 -16.71
N SER A 16 0.01 18.12 -17.40
CA SER A 16 -1.35 18.62 -17.39
C SER A 16 -1.91 18.61 -15.95
N PRO A 17 -2.93 19.44 -15.66
CA PRO A 17 -3.60 19.41 -14.36
C PRO A 17 -4.12 18.01 -13.97
N PHE A 18 -4.49 17.21 -14.97
CA PHE A 18 -4.95 15.83 -14.78
C PHE A 18 -3.80 14.90 -14.38
N GLU A 19 -2.66 14.95 -15.06
CA GLU A 19 -1.47 14.16 -14.69
C GLU A 19 -0.93 14.55 -13.32
N TRP A 20 -0.95 15.86 -13.00
CA TRP A 20 -0.57 16.33 -11.67
C TRP A 20 -1.51 15.83 -10.58
N SER A 21 -2.83 15.75 -10.87
CA SER A 21 -3.79 15.15 -9.95
C SER A 21 -3.55 13.66 -9.75
N GLN A 22 -3.22 12.91 -10.80
CA GLN A 22 -2.89 11.49 -10.68
C GLN A 22 -1.61 11.27 -9.86
N LEU A 23 -0.59 12.11 -10.04
CA LEU A 23 0.64 12.02 -9.27
C LEU A 23 0.39 12.27 -7.78
N LYS A 24 -0.47 13.24 -7.44
CA LYS A 24 -0.90 13.47 -6.06
C LYS A 24 -1.63 12.27 -5.47
N ASP A 25 -2.53 11.65 -6.24
CA ASP A 25 -3.24 10.45 -5.82
C ASP A 25 -2.27 9.29 -5.58
N LEU A 26 -1.28 9.11 -6.46
CA LEU A 26 -0.24 8.10 -6.30
C LEU A 26 0.58 8.30 -5.03
N ILE A 27 1.00 9.53 -4.73
CA ILE A 27 1.72 9.86 -3.50
C ILE A 27 0.85 9.54 -2.28
N ALA A 28 -0.42 9.95 -2.29
CA ALA A 28 -1.34 9.70 -1.19
C ALA A 28 -1.58 8.19 -0.97
N ILE A 29 -1.66 7.41 -2.05
CA ILE A 29 -1.82 5.95 -1.98
C ILE A 29 -0.57 5.30 -1.40
N LEU A 30 0.62 5.67 -1.88
CA LEU A 30 1.86 4.94 -1.62
C LEU A 30 2.63 5.42 -0.39
N ALA A 31 2.38 6.62 0.12
CA ALA A 31 3.12 7.15 1.28
C ALA A 31 3.08 6.21 2.51
N PRO A 32 1.92 5.65 2.92
CA PRO A 32 1.91 4.70 4.04
C PRO A 32 2.65 3.39 3.76
N PHE A 33 2.76 2.98 2.49
CA PHE A 33 3.57 1.82 2.12
C PHE A 33 5.06 2.12 2.25
N ALA A 34 5.50 3.32 1.88
CA ALA A 34 6.88 3.73 2.09
C ALA A 34 7.23 3.76 3.58
N GLU A 35 6.36 4.31 4.43
CA GLU A 35 6.54 4.27 5.89
C GLU A 35 6.58 2.85 6.44
N ALA A 36 5.69 1.98 5.98
CA ALA A 36 5.68 0.57 6.36
C ALA A 36 6.94 -0.17 5.92
N THR A 37 7.45 0.11 4.71
CA THR A 37 8.72 -0.42 4.20
C THR A 37 9.88 0.06 5.06
N ASP A 38 9.98 1.36 5.33
CA ASP A 38 11.03 1.93 6.20
C ASP A 38 11.00 1.32 7.61
N LEU A 39 9.80 1.10 8.16
CA LEU A 39 9.62 0.50 9.47
C LEU A 39 10.02 -0.98 9.51
N THR A 40 9.87 -1.71 8.41
CA THR A 40 10.09 -3.17 8.36
C THR A 40 11.44 -3.58 7.76
N GLU A 41 12.09 -2.70 7.00
CA GLU A 41 13.40 -2.94 6.37
C GLU A 41 14.59 -2.42 7.19
N GLY A 42 14.37 -1.64 8.26
CA GLY A 42 15.45 -1.04 9.05
C GLY A 42 16.14 -1.98 10.04
N GLU A 43 17.48 -1.90 10.12
CA GLU A 43 18.34 -2.47 11.18
C GLU A 43 17.98 -2.04 12.62
N LYS A 44 16.91 -1.27 12.80
CA LYS A 44 16.38 -0.78 14.08
C LYS A 44 15.25 -1.70 14.55
N ASN A 45 15.58 -2.72 15.34
CA ASN A 45 14.66 -3.52 16.18
C ASN A 45 13.21 -3.58 15.66
N VAL A 46 12.99 -4.20 14.50
CA VAL A 46 11.64 -4.52 14.04
C VAL A 46 11.10 -5.62 14.95
N THR A 47 10.25 -5.27 15.90
CA THR A 47 9.56 -6.26 16.71
C THR A 47 8.39 -6.84 15.90
N ILE A 48 8.22 -8.16 15.92
CA ILE A 48 7.10 -8.85 15.28
C ILE A 48 5.72 -8.26 15.63
N SER A 49 5.62 -7.56 16.77
CA SER A 49 4.45 -6.81 17.22
C SER A 49 4.05 -5.62 16.33
N VAL A 50 4.91 -5.10 15.45
CA VAL A 50 4.56 -3.98 14.56
C VAL A 50 3.90 -4.42 13.26
N VAL A 51 4.02 -5.70 12.89
CA VAL A 51 3.53 -6.22 11.61
C VAL A 51 2.01 -6.17 11.53
N VAL A 52 1.32 -6.67 12.56
CA VAL A 52 -0.15 -6.69 12.57
C VAL A 52 -0.73 -5.28 12.52
N PRO A 53 -0.35 -4.33 13.40
CA PRO A 53 -0.81 -2.94 13.30
C PRO A 53 -0.56 -2.30 11.94
N THR A 54 0.64 -2.49 11.38
CA THR A 54 1.01 -1.91 10.08
C THR A 54 0.11 -2.43 8.95
N VAL A 55 -0.16 -3.74 8.91
CA VAL A 55 -1.06 -4.33 7.90
C VAL A 55 -2.49 -3.80 8.03
N LEU A 56 -2.98 -3.60 9.26
CA LEU A 56 -4.30 -3.04 9.48
C LEU A 56 -4.39 -1.57 9.09
N ASP A 57 -3.38 -0.77 9.44
CA ASP A 57 -3.31 0.64 9.07
C ASP A 57 -3.29 0.81 7.55
N LEU A 58 -2.53 -0.02 6.82
CA LEU A 58 -2.53 -0.04 5.36
C LEU A 58 -3.91 -0.40 4.79
N ASN A 59 -4.59 -1.41 5.35
CA ASN A 59 -5.93 -1.79 4.88
C ASN A 59 -6.96 -0.68 5.15
N THR A 60 -6.92 -0.06 6.34
CA THR A 60 -7.78 1.08 6.68
C THR A 60 -7.53 2.28 5.78
N HIS A 61 -6.27 2.55 5.44
CA HIS A 61 -5.92 3.60 4.49
C HIS A 61 -6.52 3.37 3.10
N LEU A 62 -6.37 2.16 2.55
CA LEU A 62 -6.93 1.81 1.26
C LEU A 62 -8.47 1.87 1.24
N LEU A 63 -9.14 1.43 2.31
CA LEU A 63 -10.59 1.54 2.45
C LEU A 63 -11.06 3.00 2.37
N LYS A 64 -10.41 3.91 3.10
CA LYS A 64 -10.72 5.36 3.05
C LYS A 64 -10.54 5.93 1.63
N LEU A 65 -9.54 5.45 0.89
CA LEU A 65 -9.29 5.88 -0.48
C LEU A 65 -10.29 5.30 -1.50
N GLU A 66 -10.83 4.10 -1.26
CA GLU A 66 -11.95 3.57 -2.07
C GLU A 66 -13.19 4.47 -1.94
N GLU A 67 -13.47 4.97 -0.74
CA GLU A 67 -14.58 5.89 -0.48
C GLU A 67 -14.37 7.29 -1.10
N ALA A 68 -13.12 7.75 -1.21
CA ALA A 68 -12.77 9.10 -1.65
C ALA A 68 -12.88 9.35 -3.18
N ASN A 69 -13.30 8.36 -3.99
CA ASN A 69 -13.46 8.45 -5.45
C ASN A 69 -12.23 9.05 -6.19
N THR A 70 -11.03 8.62 -5.79
CA THR A 70 -9.74 9.04 -6.38
C THR A 70 -9.65 8.70 -7.89
N LYS A 71 -8.70 9.29 -8.63
CA LYS A 71 -8.48 8.93 -10.04
C LYS A 71 -7.79 7.57 -10.19
N CYS A 72 -7.14 7.09 -9.13
CA CYS A 72 -6.39 5.84 -9.10
C CYS A 72 -7.16 4.68 -8.44
N GLN A 73 -8.49 4.66 -8.49
CA GLN A 73 -9.32 3.57 -7.93
C GLN A 73 -8.87 2.15 -8.34
N PRO A 74 -8.49 1.88 -9.61
CA PRO A 74 -8.03 0.55 -9.99
C PRO A 74 -6.79 0.10 -9.20
N LEU A 75 -5.87 1.04 -8.92
CA LEU A 75 -4.67 0.77 -8.12
C LEU A 75 -5.03 0.52 -6.66
N VAL A 76 -5.90 1.35 -6.07
CA VAL A 76 -6.35 1.17 -4.67
C VAL A 76 -6.95 -0.22 -4.47
N ARG A 77 -7.85 -0.64 -5.36
CA ARG A 77 -8.47 -1.98 -5.30
C ARG A 77 -7.46 -3.09 -5.44
N ALA A 78 -6.57 -2.99 -6.44
CA ALA A 78 -5.54 -4.00 -6.67
C ALA A 78 -4.58 -4.13 -5.46
N LEU A 79 -4.18 -3.01 -4.85
CA LEU A 79 -3.35 -3.01 -3.64
C LEU A 79 -4.10 -3.64 -2.46
N ARG A 80 -5.39 -3.34 -2.30
CA ARG A 80 -6.20 -3.89 -1.21
C ARG A 80 -6.40 -5.39 -1.36
N GLU A 81 -6.74 -5.85 -2.55
CA GLU A 81 -6.84 -7.28 -2.86
C GLU A 81 -5.51 -8.00 -2.63
N ALA A 82 -4.39 -7.42 -3.08
CA ALA A 82 -3.07 -7.98 -2.86
C ALA A 82 -2.73 -8.05 -1.36
N LEU A 83 -3.04 -7.01 -0.59
CA LEU A 83 -2.80 -6.94 0.85
C LEU A 83 -3.63 -8.00 1.59
N LEU A 84 -4.93 -8.07 1.33
CA LEU A 84 -5.83 -9.07 1.91
C LEU A 84 -5.40 -10.49 1.57
N LYS A 85 -5.10 -10.76 0.30
CA LYS A 85 -4.63 -12.07 -0.16
C LYS A 85 -3.30 -12.45 0.49
N ARG A 86 -2.37 -11.51 0.58
CA ARG A 86 -1.03 -11.77 1.12
C ARG A 86 -1.09 -12.00 2.62
N PHE A 87 -1.93 -11.30 3.37
CA PHE A 87 -1.99 -11.37 4.83
C PHE A 87 -3.28 -11.99 5.37
N MET A 88 -3.93 -12.84 4.57
CA MET A 88 -5.25 -13.41 4.87
C MET A 88 -5.32 -14.05 6.26
N GLY A 89 -4.28 -14.79 6.67
CA GLY A 89 -4.24 -15.42 7.99
C GLY A 89 -4.28 -14.41 9.15
N ILE A 90 -3.69 -13.22 9.00
CA ILE A 90 -3.80 -12.15 10.00
C ILE A 90 -5.24 -11.65 10.08
N PHE A 91 -5.88 -11.39 8.93
CA PHE A 91 -7.26 -10.88 8.89
C PHE A 91 -8.29 -11.89 9.43
N VAL A 92 -8.09 -13.18 9.17
CA VAL A 92 -8.91 -14.26 9.74
C VAL A 92 -8.72 -14.34 11.25
N TYR A 93 -7.48 -14.33 11.74
CA TYR A 93 -7.16 -14.47 13.17
C TYR A 93 -7.78 -13.35 14.04
N ILE A 94 -7.94 -12.15 13.47
CA ILE A 94 -8.53 -11.00 14.16
C ILE A 94 -10.04 -10.80 13.87
N ASN A 95 -10.72 -11.78 13.26
CA ASN A 95 -12.14 -11.74 12.87
C ASN A 95 -12.51 -10.61 11.89
N MET A 96 -11.62 -10.23 10.97
CA MET A 96 -11.90 -9.24 9.91
C MET A 96 -12.16 -9.88 8.52
N ALA A 97 -12.01 -11.20 8.39
CA ALA A 97 -12.35 -11.97 7.20
C ALA A 97 -12.91 -13.35 7.59
N GLU A 98 -13.73 -13.95 6.73
CA GLU A 98 -14.24 -15.31 6.94
C GLU A 98 -13.14 -16.36 6.74
N GLU A 99 -13.15 -17.41 7.57
CA GLU A 99 -12.30 -18.58 7.37
C GLU A 99 -12.60 -19.23 6.02
N THR A 100 -11.56 -19.46 5.22
CA THR A 100 -11.68 -20.23 3.98
C THR A 100 -11.07 -21.61 4.18
N GLU A 101 -11.62 -22.65 3.53
CA GLU A 101 -11.18 -24.06 3.67
C GLU A 101 -9.70 -24.32 3.34
N LYS A 102 -8.99 -23.32 2.79
CA LYS A 102 -7.55 -23.39 2.50
C LYS A 102 -6.79 -22.52 3.49
N GLU A 103 -5.79 -23.11 4.17
CA GLU A 103 -4.81 -22.35 4.96
C GLU A 103 -4.22 -21.21 4.09
N GLY A 104 -4.59 -19.98 4.44
CA GLY A 104 -4.06 -18.78 3.80
C GLY A 104 -2.61 -18.51 4.20
N PRO A 105 -1.87 -17.67 3.46
CA PRO A 105 -0.58 -17.20 3.94
C PRO A 105 -0.72 -16.53 5.32
N PHE A 106 0.26 -16.73 6.20
CA PHE A 106 0.26 -16.25 7.59
C PHE A 106 -0.87 -16.80 8.48
N SER A 107 -1.43 -17.97 8.15
CA SER A 107 -2.44 -18.66 8.98
C SER A 107 -1.85 -19.60 10.05
N HIS A 108 -0.53 -19.80 10.04
CA HIS A 108 0.13 -20.71 10.97
C HIS A 108 0.09 -20.15 12.41
N THR A 109 -0.32 -21.00 13.35
CA THR A 109 -0.23 -20.72 14.79
C THR A 109 1.24 -20.56 15.19
N ILE A 110 1.57 -19.49 15.93
CA ILE A 110 2.90 -19.33 16.56
C ILE A 110 3.04 -20.32 17.72
#